data_AF-A0A938GW17-F1
#
_entry.id   AF-A0A938GW17-F1
#
_cell.length_a   1.000
_cell.length_b   1.000
_cell.length_c   1.000
_cell.angle_alpha   90.00
_cell.angle_beta   90.00
_cell.angle_gamma   90.00
#
_symmetry.space_group_name_H-M   'P 1'
#
loop_
_entity.id
_entity.type
_entity.pdbx_description
1 polymer ?
#
loop_
_entity_poly.entity_id
_entity_poly.type
_entity_poly.pdbx_seq_one_letter_code
_entity_poly.pdbx_strand_id
1 'polypeptide(L)'
;MRVGPRTLVAVGAVTLALGNLGRIPGGTLGGRAAPLVLNDLLLVPLWLTLLAVTVRRLRPWPLDAMTRWILAFIAVAALSLVHATAQWNLGLSGVLGPAAFLVRWVLYAGWFWLVTVCLTSEEARRGARWFEWGILAIAAFGIVQSVAFPGFAQMVGSGGENKAWDEQGRRLVSTMLDPNFAGILIVTALLLQLAREREGHEANTPLL
;
A
#
# COMPACT_ATOMS: atom_id res chain seq x y z
N MET A 1 -1.73 -27.67 6.38
CA MET A 1 -1.29 -27.02 5.12
C MET A 1 0.18 -26.66 5.24
N ARG A 2 1.01 -26.94 4.23
CA ARG A 2 2.42 -26.49 4.23
C ARG A 2 2.46 -25.01 3.84
N VAL A 3 3.07 -24.17 4.68
CA VAL A 3 3.27 -22.74 4.37
C VAL A 3 4.42 -22.64 3.37
N GLY A 4 4.09 -22.39 2.10
CA GLY A 4 5.08 -22.19 1.04
C GLY A 4 5.35 -20.71 0.74
N PRO A 5 6.37 -20.39 -0.07
CA PRO A 5 6.68 -19.02 -0.48
C PRO A 5 5.48 -18.29 -1.13
N ARG A 6 4.74 -18.99 -1.98
CA ARG A 6 3.49 -18.48 -2.59
C ARG A 6 2.44 -18.11 -1.55
N THR A 7 2.27 -18.95 -0.53
CA THR A 7 1.32 -18.73 0.56
C THR A 7 1.71 -17.49 1.36
N LEU A 8 2.99 -17.32 1.68
CA LEU A 8 3.49 -16.14 2.41
C LEU A 8 3.23 -14.84 1.63
N VAL A 9 3.56 -14.83 0.34
CA VAL A 9 3.33 -13.66 -0.51
C VAL A 9 1.84 -13.34 -0.66
N ALA A 10 0.99 -14.37 -0.83
CA ALA A 10 -0.45 -14.20 -0.90
C ALA A 10 -1.04 -13.66 0.41
N VAL A 11 -0.61 -14.20 1.56
CA VAL A 11 -1.01 -13.69 2.88
C VAL A 11 -0.58 -12.23 3.04
N GLY A 12 0.64 -11.89 2.64
CA GLY A 12 1.12 -10.50 2.64
C GLY A 12 0.24 -9.58 1.78
N ALA A 13 -0.15 -10.03 0.58
CA ALA A 13 -1.03 -9.26 -0.30
C ALA A 13 -2.43 -9.05 0.30
N VAL A 14 -3.00 -10.09 0.91
CA VAL A 14 -4.27 -9.99 1.63
C VAL A 14 -4.16 -9.02 2.78
N THR A 15 -3.12 -9.13 3.61
CA THR A 15 -2.85 -8.21 4.73
C THR A 15 -2.79 -6.76 4.25
N LEU A 16 -2.04 -6.47 3.18
CA LEU A 16 -1.99 -5.13 2.59
C LEU A 16 -3.37 -4.64 2.15
N ALA A 17 -4.17 -5.52 1.56
CA ALA A 17 -5.52 -5.20 1.12
C ALA A 17 -6.53 -5.04 2.27
N LEU A 18 -6.22 -5.53 3.47
CA LEU A 18 -7.03 -5.26 4.65
C LEU A 18 -6.80 -3.85 5.21
N GLY A 19 -5.71 -3.17 4.80
CA GLY A 19 -5.51 -1.72 4.90
C GLY A 19 -6.00 -1.11 6.23
N ASN A 20 -7.14 -0.41 6.14
CA ASN A 20 -7.76 0.37 7.22
C ASN A 20 -8.93 -0.35 7.93
N LEU A 21 -9.20 -1.64 7.63
CA LEU A 21 -10.38 -2.35 8.16
C LEU A 21 -10.41 -2.50 9.69
N GLY A 22 -9.26 -2.34 10.36
CA GLY A 22 -9.18 -2.35 11.82
C GLY A 22 -8.33 -1.21 12.34
N ARG A 23 -8.95 -0.08 12.70
CA ARG A 23 -8.27 0.97 13.48
C ARG A 23 -8.22 0.57 14.95
N ILE A 24 -7.06 0.73 15.59
CA ILE A 24 -6.91 0.44 17.02
C ILE A 24 -7.50 1.63 17.82
N PRO A 25 -8.51 1.42 18.67
CA PRO A 25 -9.09 2.50 19.47
C PRO A 25 -8.02 3.19 20.33
N GLY A 26 -7.94 4.52 20.26
CA GLY A 26 -6.95 5.32 21.01
C GLY A 26 -5.52 5.27 20.48
N GLY A 27 -5.21 4.40 19.52
CA GLY A 27 -3.89 4.31 18.89
C GLY A 27 -3.71 5.37 17.81
N THR A 28 -3.29 6.58 18.17
CA THR A 28 -2.91 7.60 17.18
C THR A 28 -1.51 8.12 17.44
N LEU A 29 -0.65 8.09 16.43
CA LEU A 29 0.64 8.75 16.44
C LEU A 29 0.48 10.16 15.84
N GLY A 30 1.08 11.15 16.49
CA GLY A 30 1.08 12.53 16.00
C GLY A 30 -0.24 13.29 16.13
N GLY A 31 -1.07 13.00 17.14
CA GLY A 31 -2.29 13.77 17.44
C GLY A 31 -3.37 13.64 16.35
N ARG A 32 -4.00 12.46 16.26
CA ARG A 32 -4.96 12.05 15.20
C ARG A 32 -4.38 11.96 13.77
N ALA A 33 -3.15 12.40 13.52
CA ALA A 33 -2.56 12.41 12.17
C ALA A 33 -2.30 11.01 11.59
N ALA A 34 -1.85 10.05 12.40
CA ALA A 34 -1.56 8.69 11.94
C ALA A 34 -2.24 7.66 12.86
N PRO A 35 -3.46 7.18 12.52
CA PRO A 35 -4.08 6.10 13.28
C PRO A 35 -3.25 4.82 13.11
N LEU A 36 -3.02 4.11 14.20
CA LEU A 36 -2.48 2.75 14.19
C LEU A 36 -3.57 1.81 13.71
N VAL A 37 -3.24 1.02 12.68
CA VAL A 37 -4.15 0.05 12.11
C VAL A 37 -3.64 -1.36 12.36
N LEU A 38 -4.54 -2.33 12.46
CA LEU A 38 -4.22 -3.75 12.63
C LEU A 38 -3.24 -4.23 11.55
N ASN A 39 -3.36 -3.70 10.34
CA ASN A 39 -2.45 -3.97 9.25
C ASN A 39 -0.98 -3.65 9.60
N ASP A 40 -0.71 -2.58 10.36
CA ASP A 40 0.66 -2.24 10.78
C ASP A 40 1.29 -3.38 11.60
N LEU A 41 0.49 -4.07 12.43
CA LEU A 41 0.94 -5.22 13.22
C LEU A 41 1.09 -6.48 12.36
N LEU A 42 0.16 -6.70 11.42
CA LEU A 42 0.18 -7.87 10.54
C LEU A 42 1.34 -7.86 9.54
N LEU A 43 1.98 -6.71 9.33
CA LEU A 43 3.17 -6.58 8.48
C LEU A 43 4.48 -6.87 9.21
N VAL A 44 4.49 -6.90 10.54
CA VAL A 44 5.68 -7.27 11.32
C VAL A 44 6.14 -8.70 11.00
N PRO A 45 5.27 -9.73 10.99
CA PRO A 45 5.64 -11.08 10.57
C PRO A 45 6.21 -11.17 9.15
N LEU A 46 5.74 -10.32 8.23
CA LEU A 46 6.25 -10.25 6.86
C LEU A 46 7.74 -9.86 6.87
N TRP A 47 8.08 -8.83 7.63
CA TRP A 47 9.44 -8.36 7.78
C TRP A 47 10.35 -9.33 8.54
N LEU A 48 9.84 -9.99 9.57
CA LEU A 48 10.58 -11.06 10.25
C LEU A 48 10.90 -12.22 9.30
N THR A 49 9.97 -12.57 8.41
CA THR A 49 10.19 -13.58 7.38
C THR A 49 11.27 -13.16 6.40
N LEU A 50 11.19 -11.92 5.91
CA LEU A 50 12.17 -11.35 4.99
C LEU A 50 13.57 -11.31 5.62
N LEU A 51 13.68 -10.85 6.87
CA LEU A 51 14.92 -10.85 7.63
C LEU A 51 15.48 -12.27 7.79
N ALA A 52 14.64 -13.24 8.14
CA ALA A 52 15.06 -14.63 8.29
C ALA A 52 15.61 -15.22 6.98
N VAL A 53 14.99 -14.90 5.84
CA VAL A 53 15.45 -15.33 4.51
C VAL A 53 16.81 -14.71 4.17
N THR A 54 16.99 -13.42 4.46
CA THR A 54 18.25 -12.70 4.20
C THR A 54 19.39 -13.16 5.09
N VAL A 55 19.16 -13.27 6.40
CA VAL A 55 20.19 -13.67 7.38
C VAL A 55 20.66 -15.10 7.09
N ARG A 56 19.74 -16.00 6.73
CA ARG A 56 20.06 -17.37 6.34
C ARG A 56 20.68 -17.48 4.94
N ARG A 57 20.83 -16.36 4.21
CA ARG A 57 21.35 -16.28 2.84
C ARG A 57 20.69 -17.28 1.89
N LEU A 58 19.40 -17.57 2.11
CA LEU A 58 18.68 -18.57 1.32
C LEU A 58 18.52 -18.12 -0.13
N ARG A 59 18.56 -16.81 -0.37
CA ARG A 59 18.49 -16.16 -1.67
C ARG A 59 19.36 -14.89 -1.67
N PRO A 60 20.00 -14.54 -2.79
CA PRO A 60 20.65 -13.24 -2.93
C PRO A 60 19.60 -12.13 -2.88
N TRP A 61 19.91 -11.03 -2.20
CA TRP A 61 19.01 -9.88 -2.16
C TRP A 61 19.02 -9.15 -3.51
N PRO A 62 17.86 -8.91 -4.14
CA PRO A 62 17.81 -8.23 -5.42
C PRO A 62 18.05 -6.72 -5.21
N LEU A 63 19.29 -6.27 -5.40
CA LEU A 63 19.62 -4.83 -5.50
C LEU A 63 19.42 -4.32 -6.92
N ASP A 64 18.21 -4.53 -7.45
CA ASP A 64 17.84 -4.07 -8.78
C ASP A 64 17.64 -2.54 -8.84
N ALA A 65 17.33 -2.02 -10.03
CA ALA A 65 17.07 -0.59 -10.20
C ALA A 65 15.88 -0.12 -9.35
N MET A 66 14.81 -0.91 -9.25
CA MET A 66 13.63 -0.57 -8.47
C MET A 66 13.95 -0.46 -6.97
N THR A 67 14.70 -1.42 -6.42
CA THR A 67 15.15 -1.38 -5.02
C THR A 67 15.98 -0.13 -4.74
N ARG A 68 16.84 0.29 -5.67
CA ARG A 68 17.59 1.55 -5.52
C ARG A 68 16.68 2.77 -5.48
N TRP A 69 15.64 2.82 -6.32
CA TRP A 69 14.65 3.91 -6.28
C TRP A 69 13.83 3.92 -5.00
N ILE A 70 13.43 2.74 -4.50
CA ILE A 70 12.75 2.59 -3.20
C ILE A 70 13.63 3.14 -2.07
N LEU A 71 14.90 2.75 -2.03
CA LEU A 71 15.85 3.22 -1.02
C LEU A 71 16.12 4.73 -1.14
N ALA A 72 16.25 5.25 -2.36
CA ALA A 72 16.40 6.68 -2.61
C ALA A 72 15.19 7.46 -2.12
N PHE A 73 13.97 6.98 -2.39
CA PHE A 73 12.74 7.59 -1.89
C PHE A 73 12.71 7.62 -0.36
N ILE A 74 13.01 6.49 0.30
CA ILE A 74 13.06 6.41 1.78
C ILE A 74 14.07 7.43 2.33
N ALA A 75 15.26 7.51 1.73
CA ALA A 75 16.30 8.44 2.15
C ALA A 75 15.85 9.90 1.99
N VAL A 76 15.30 10.26 0.84
CA VAL A 76 14.78 11.61 0.58
C VAL A 76 13.66 11.96 1.56
N ALA A 77 12.68 11.08 1.75
CA ALA A 77 11.57 11.32 2.67
C ALA A 77 12.05 11.49 4.13
N ALA A 78 13.01 10.67 4.57
CA ALA A 78 13.60 10.80 5.91
C ALA A 78 14.36 12.12 6.07
N LEU A 79 15.18 12.50 5.09
CA LEU A 79 15.93 13.77 5.10
C LEU A 79 14.98 14.97 5.07
N SER A 80 13.93 14.92 4.26
CA SER A 80 12.88 15.94 4.21
C SER A 80 12.18 16.08 5.56
N LEU A 81 11.88 14.98 6.25
CA LEU A 81 11.27 15.02 7.58
C LEU A 81 12.22 15.65 8.62
N VAL A 82 13.50 15.27 8.61
CA VAL A 82 14.52 15.87 9.50
C VAL A 82 14.65 17.36 9.23
N HIS A 83 14.75 17.75 7.96
CA HIS A 83 14.84 19.16 7.56
C HIS A 83 13.59 19.96 7.99
N ALA A 84 12.40 19.44 7.73
CA ALA A 84 11.15 20.08 8.12
C ALA A 84 11.04 20.22 9.65
N THR A 85 11.46 19.19 10.39
CA THR A 85 11.50 19.21 11.86
C THR A 85 12.36 20.36 12.36
N ALA A 86 13.55 20.54 11.80
CA ALA A 86 14.46 21.60 12.18
C ALA A 86 13.98 22.99 11.73
N GLN A 87 13.53 23.12 10.48
CA GLN A 87 13.13 24.40 9.89
C GLN A 87 11.85 24.96 10.52
N TRP A 88 10.89 24.09 10.87
CA TRP A 88 9.57 24.50 11.38
C TRP A 88 9.41 24.28 12.88
N ASN A 89 10.48 23.85 13.57
CA ASN A 89 10.48 23.50 15.00
C ASN A 89 9.30 22.61 15.38
N LEU A 90 9.11 21.52 14.62
CA LEU A 90 7.97 20.63 14.82
C LEU A 90 8.05 19.97 16.20
N GLY A 91 6.98 20.09 16.98
CA GLY A 91 6.84 19.34 18.23
C GLY A 91 6.77 17.83 18.00
N LEU A 92 6.88 17.03 19.06
CA LEU A 92 6.90 15.56 19.00
C LEU A 92 5.74 14.98 18.18
N SER A 93 4.53 15.50 18.35
CA SER A 93 3.37 15.06 17.56
C SER A 93 3.52 15.36 16.06
N GLY A 94 4.04 16.54 15.71
CA GLY A 94 4.30 16.95 14.33
C GLY A 94 5.34 16.08 13.62
N VAL A 95 6.26 15.47 14.36
CA VAL A 95 7.27 14.54 13.83
C VAL A 95 6.73 13.10 13.75
N LEU A 96 6.07 12.63 14.81
CA LEU A 96 5.63 11.23 14.91
C LEU A 96 4.58 10.86 13.86
N GLY A 97 3.68 11.79 13.48
CA GLY A 97 2.67 11.54 12.45
C GLY A 97 3.30 11.19 11.09
N PRO A 98 4.07 12.10 10.48
CA PRO A 98 4.77 11.84 9.22
C PRO A 98 5.76 10.66 9.31
N ALA A 99 6.49 10.52 10.43
CA ALA A 99 7.38 9.38 10.64
C ALA A 99 6.62 8.05 10.59
N ALA A 100 5.44 7.97 11.20
CA ALA A 100 4.61 6.77 11.18
C ALA A 100 4.15 6.41 9.76
N PHE A 101 3.82 7.40 8.92
CA PHE A 101 3.50 7.17 7.52
C PHE A 101 4.71 6.67 6.72
N LEU A 102 5.91 7.22 6.96
CA LEU A 102 7.13 6.72 6.32
C LEU A 102 7.43 5.28 6.74
N VAL A 103 7.31 4.95 8.04
CA VAL A 103 7.45 3.59 8.55
C VAL A 103 6.44 2.66 7.88
N ARG A 104 5.16 3.05 7.79
CA ARG A 104 4.14 2.26 7.11
C ARG A 104 4.47 2.02 5.64
N TRP A 105 4.95 3.04 4.95
CA TRP A 105 5.40 2.91 3.56
C TRP A 105 6.54 1.90 3.43
N VAL A 106 7.53 1.97 4.32
CA VAL A 106 8.62 0.97 4.39
C VAL A 106 8.04 -0.41 4.64
N LEU A 107 7.11 -0.53 5.60
CA LEU A 107 6.46 -1.81 5.90
C LEU A 107 5.81 -2.42 4.65
N TYR A 108 5.11 -1.62 3.86
CA TYR A 108 4.49 -2.02 2.59
C TYR A 108 5.54 -2.39 1.52
N ALA A 109 6.63 -1.64 1.40
CA ALA A 109 7.73 -1.94 0.49
C ALA A 109 8.39 -3.30 0.79
N GLY A 110 8.35 -3.76 2.05
CA GLY A 110 8.79 -5.10 2.42
C GLY A 110 8.08 -6.22 1.64
N TRP A 111 6.81 -6.02 1.27
CA TRP A 111 6.09 -7.00 0.44
C TRP A 111 6.68 -7.11 -0.97
N PHE A 112 7.10 -6.00 -1.58
CA PHE A 112 7.80 -6.03 -2.87
C PHE A 112 9.07 -6.87 -2.78
N TRP A 113 9.88 -6.69 -1.73
CA TRP A 113 11.07 -7.52 -1.54
C TRP A 113 10.73 -8.99 -1.24
N LEU A 114 9.65 -9.26 -0.51
CA LEU A 114 9.20 -10.62 -0.31
C LEU A 114 8.83 -11.27 -1.65
N VAL A 115 8.10 -10.57 -2.52
CA VAL A 115 7.75 -11.07 -3.87
C VAL A 115 9.01 -11.41 -4.67
N THR A 116 9.99 -10.50 -4.73
CA THR A 116 11.19 -10.68 -5.54
C THR A 116 12.12 -11.78 -5.02
N VAL A 117 12.11 -12.03 -3.71
CA VAL A 117 12.91 -13.08 -3.07
C VAL A 117 12.21 -14.44 -3.12
N CYS A 118 10.88 -14.47 -2.98
CA CYS A 118 10.12 -15.71 -2.81
C CYS A 118 9.51 -16.26 -4.09
N LEU A 119 9.22 -15.44 -5.09
CA LEU A 119 8.57 -15.86 -6.34
C LEU A 119 9.53 -15.86 -7.51
N THR A 120 9.33 -16.82 -8.41
CA THR A 120 9.91 -16.80 -9.76
C THR A 120 9.24 -15.72 -10.62
N SER A 121 9.90 -15.29 -11.69
CA SER A 121 9.36 -14.28 -12.61
C SER A 121 8.04 -14.70 -13.27
N GLU A 122 7.80 -16.01 -13.45
CA GLU A 122 6.53 -16.52 -13.97
C GLU A 122 5.39 -16.42 -12.93
N GLU A 123 5.67 -16.83 -11.68
CA GLU A 123 4.72 -16.73 -10.58
C GLU A 123 4.37 -15.28 -10.26
N ALA A 124 5.37 -14.40 -10.24
CA ALA A 124 5.19 -12.96 -10.03
C ALA A 124 4.33 -12.35 -11.14
N ARG A 125 4.57 -12.68 -12.41
CA ARG A 125 3.74 -12.25 -13.55
C ARG A 125 2.30 -12.76 -13.43
N ARG A 126 2.11 -14.03 -13.05
CA ARG A 126 0.77 -14.57 -12.81
C ARG A 126 0.08 -13.85 -11.65
N GLY A 127 0.78 -13.58 -10.56
CA GLY A 127 0.28 -12.81 -9.42
C GLY A 127 -0.11 -11.38 -9.80
N ALA A 128 0.71 -10.71 -10.61
CA ALA A 128 0.43 -9.36 -11.10
C ALA A 128 -0.88 -9.30 -11.90
N ARG A 129 -1.15 -10.30 -12.76
CA ARG A 129 -2.44 -10.38 -13.48
C ARG A 129 -3.63 -10.51 -12.53
N TRP A 130 -3.53 -11.35 -11.49
CA TRP A 130 -4.58 -11.45 -10.48
C TRP A 130 -4.77 -10.17 -9.68
N PHE A 131 -3.66 -9.49 -9.36
CA PHE A 131 -3.69 -8.20 -8.69
C PHE A 131 -4.39 -7.13 -9.53
N GLU A 132 -4.12 -7.07 -10.83
CA GLU A 132 -4.80 -6.19 -11.77
C GLU A 132 -6.29 -6.48 -11.87
N TRP A 133 -6.68 -7.76 -12.01
CA TRP A 133 -8.08 -8.16 -11.96
C TRP A 133 -8.74 -7.73 -10.63
N GLY A 134 -8.02 -7.86 -9.52
CA GLY A 134 -8.46 -7.35 -8.22
C GLY A 134 -8.68 -5.84 -8.22
N ILE A 135 -7.76 -5.06 -8.79
CA ILE A 135 -7.90 -3.60 -8.91
C ILE A 135 -9.09 -3.24 -9.80
N LEU A 136 -9.26 -3.91 -10.94
CA LEU A 136 -10.40 -3.68 -11.85
C LEU A 136 -11.72 -3.99 -11.15
N ALA A 137 -11.79 -5.09 -10.40
CA ALA A 137 -12.97 -5.42 -9.61
C ALA A 137 -13.26 -4.37 -8.52
N ILE A 138 -12.22 -3.91 -7.80
CA ILE A 138 -12.28 -2.83 -6.80
C ILE A 138 -12.75 -1.51 -7.42
N ALA A 139 -12.28 -1.19 -8.62
CA ALA A 139 -12.63 0.03 -9.35
C ALA A 139 -14.07 -0.03 -9.86
N ALA A 140 -14.47 -1.14 -10.49
CA ALA A 140 -15.84 -1.37 -10.94
C ALA A 140 -16.83 -1.32 -9.77
N PHE A 141 -16.50 -1.99 -8.67
CA PHE A 141 -17.28 -1.93 -7.43
C PHE A 141 -17.37 -0.49 -6.90
N GLY A 142 -16.25 0.23 -6.87
CA GLY A 142 -16.23 1.63 -6.45
C GLY A 142 -17.15 2.51 -7.31
N ILE A 143 -17.14 2.34 -8.63
CA ILE A 143 -18.00 3.11 -9.55
C ILE A 143 -19.48 2.82 -9.27
N VAL A 144 -19.84 1.54 -9.12
CA VAL A 144 -21.21 1.16 -8.77
C VAL A 144 -21.60 1.75 -7.41
N GLN A 145 -20.70 1.67 -6.42
CA GLN A 145 -20.89 2.24 -5.09
C GLN A 145 -21.08 3.75 -5.12
N SER A 146 -20.32 4.50 -5.93
CA SER A 146 -20.40 5.96 -5.97
C SER A 146 -21.71 6.46 -6.60
N VAL A 147 -22.29 5.67 -7.52
CA VAL A 147 -23.61 5.94 -8.12
C VAL A 147 -24.74 5.55 -7.15
N ALA A 148 -24.69 4.37 -6.55
CA ALA A 148 -25.77 3.86 -5.70
C ALA A 148 -25.80 4.50 -4.30
N PHE A 149 -24.64 4.87 -3.77
CA PHE A 149 -24.47 5.41 -2.41
C PHE A 149 -23.61 6.68 -2.40
N PRO A 150 -24.11 7.80 -2.97
CA PRO A 150 -23.45 9.09 -2.83
C PRO A 150 -23.40 9.46 -1.34
N GLY A 151 -22.21 9.70 -0.80
CA GLY A 151 -21.97 10.03 0.60
C GLY A 151 -21.38 8.90 1.45
N PHE A 152 -21.19 7.70 0.89
CA PHE A 152 -20.66 6.55 1.65
C PHE A 152 -19.33 6.85 2.36
N ALA A 153 -18.43 7.62 1.73
CA ALA A 153 -17.17 8.05 2.34
C ALA A 153 -17.39 8.82 3.65
N GLN A 154 -18.41 9.67 3.68
CA GLN A 154 -18.77 10.52 4.82
C GLN A 154 -19.53 9.74 5.90
N MET A 155 -20.13 8.59 5.54
CA MET A 155 -20.79 7.68 6.47
C MET A 155 -19.76 6.80 7.21
N VAL A 156 -18.69 6.38 6.53
CA VAL A 156 -17.66 5.49 7.09
C VAL A 156 -16.53 6.28 7.77
N GLY A 157 -16.19 7.46 7.26
CA GLY A 157 -15.23 8.36 7.89
C GLY A 157 -15.94 9.37 8.79
N SER A 158 -15.53 9.46 10.06
CA SER A 158 -15.78 10.67 10.85
C SER A 158 -15.05 11.82 10.16
N GLY A 159 -15.71 12.52 9.24
CA GLY A 159 -15.13 13.66 8.53
C GLY A 159 -14.40 14.56 9.52
N GLY A 160 -13.26 15.11 9.10
CA GLY A 160 -12.51 16.05 9.93
C GLY A 160 -13.42 17.15 10.49
N GLU A 161 -13.03 17.77 11.61
CA GLU A 161 -13.84 18.77 12.34
C GLU A 161 -14.42 19.87 11.43
N ASN A 162 -13.79 20.11 10.27
CA ASN A 162 -14.36 20.88 9.17
C ASN A 162 -14.85 19.97 8.03
N LYS A 163 -16.09 19.47 8.09
CA LYS A 163 -16.70 18.77 6.93
C LYS A 163 -16.84 19.65 5.68
N ALA A 164 -16.72 20.97 5.83
CA ALA A 164 -16.85 21.96 4.77
C ALA A 164 -15.59 22.12 3.88
N TRP A 165 -14.38 21.76 4.36
CA TRP A 165 -13.16 21.98 3.56
C TRP A 165 -12.90 20.86 2.54
N ASP A 166 -13.50 19.68 2.76
CA ASP A 166 -13.33 18.52 1.90
C ASP A 166 -14.65 17.72 1.80
N GLU A 167 -15.52 18.12 0.88
CA GLU A 167 -16.76 17.39 0.60
C GLU A 167 -16.46 16.03 -0.08
N GLN A 168 -16.30 14.99 0.74
CA GLN A 168 -15.96 13.64 0.27
C GLN A 168 -17.13 12.88 -0.39
N GLY A 169 -18.22 13.55 -0.76
CA GLY A 169 -19.53 12.95 -1.05
C GLY A 169 -19.59 11.97 -2.24
N ARG A 170 -18.64 12.02 -3.19
CA ARG A 170 -18.62 11.09 -4.34
C ARG A 170 -17.30 10.35 -4.50
N ARG A 171 -16.49 10.31 -3.44
CA ARG A 171 -15.20 9.61 -3.54
C ARG A 171 -15.42 8.11 -3.69
N LEU A 172 -14.59 7.50 -4.53
CA LEU A 172 -14.50 6.05 -4.67
C LEU A 172 -13.88 5.49 -3.40
N VAL A 173 -14.67 4.95 -2.48
CA VAL A 173 -14.17 4.44 -1.20
C VAL A 173 -13.70 2.99 -1.32
N SER A 174 -14.33 2.23 -2.22
CA SER A 174 -14.12 0.80 -2.45
C SER A 174 -14.08 -0.04 -1.15
N THR A 175 -13.65 -1.30 -1.22
CA THR A 175 -13.53 -2.22 -0.07
C THR A 175 -12.47 -1.80 0.95
N MET A 176 -11.64 -0.82 0.61
CA MET A 176 -10.50 -0.35 1.42
C MET A 176 -10.88 0.76 2.40
N LEU A 177 -12.12 1.25 2.32
CA LEU A 177 -12.69 2.29 3.19
C LEU A 177 -11.88 3.61 3.19
N ASP A 178 -11.05 3.82 2.17
CA ASP A 178 -10.17 4.97 2.01
C ASP A 178 -10.08 5.35 0.53
N PRO A 179 -10.55 6.55 0.15
CA PRO A 179 -10.60 6.95 -1.24
C PRO A 179 -9.24 7.25 -1.88
N ASN A 180 -8.23 7.62 -1.07
CA ASN A 180 -6.89 7.81 -1.57
C ASN A 180 -6.28 6.47 -1.97
N PHE A 181 -6.60 5.40 -1.21
CA PHE A 181 -6.12 4.06 -1.52
C PHE A 181 -6.71 3.53 -2.84
N ALA A 182 -8.01 3.73 -3.07
CA ALA A 182 -8.66 3.37 -4.33
C ALA A 182 -8.03 4.10 -5.53
N GLY A 183 -7.77 5.41 -5.40
CA GLY A 183 -7.10 6.20 -6.43
C GLY A 183 -5.69 5.69 -6.76
N ILE A 184 -4.87 5.42 -5.74
CA ILE A 184 -3.51 4.89 -5.90
C ILE A 184 -3.53 3.54 -6.63
N LEU A 185 -4.46 2.65 -6.27
CA LEU A 185 -4.58 1.34 -6.93
C LEU A 185 -4.93 1.49 -8.42
N ILE A 186 -5.90 2.34 -8.75
CA ILE A 186 -6.30 2.59 -10.15
C ILE A 186 -5.13 3.17 -10.96
N VAL A 187 -4.44 4.17 -10.42
CA VAL A 187 -3.26 4.77 -11.09
C VAL A 187 -2.16 3.73 -11.28
N THR A 188 -1.93 2.87 -10.28
CA THR A 188 -0.95 1.80 -10.36
C THR A 188 -1.31 0.79 -11.46
N ALA A 189 -2.57 0.35 -11.54
CA ALA A 189 -3.02 -0.52 -12.63
C ALA A 189 -2.86 0.13 -14.01
N LEU A 190 -3.19 1.42 -14.14
CA LEU A 190 -3.00 2.16 -15.38
C LEU A 190 -1.52 2.22 -15.79
N LEU A 191 -0.63 2.56 -14.86
CA LEU A 191 0.82 2.61 -15.12
C LEU A 191 1.39 1.24 -15.50
N LEU A 192 0.91 0.17 -14.85
CA LEU A 192 1.31 -1.20 -15.20
C LEU A 192 0.88 -1.58 -16.63
N GLN A 193 -0.32 -1.21 -17.05
CA GLN A 193 -0.78 -1.47 -18.41
C GLN A 193 0.02 -0.66 -19.44
N LEU A 194 0.25 0.63 -19.19
CA LEU A 194 1.08 1.46 -20.07
C LEU A 194 2.52 0.94 -20.19
N ALA A 195 3.09 0.44 -19.09
CA ALA A 195 4.42 -0.17 -19.11
C ALA A 195 4.47 -1.42 -20.01
N ARG A 196 3.45 -2.28 -19.95
CA ARG A 196 3.35 -3.49 -20.79
C ARG A 196 3.19 -3.16 -22.27
N GLU A 197 2.34 -2.20 -22.59
CA GLU A 197 2.16 -1.71 -23.97
C GLU A 197 3.50 -1.21 -24.53
N ARG A 198 4.27 -0.46 -23.74
CA ARG A 198 5.61 0.00 -24.14
C ARG A 198 6.60 -1.13 -24.34
N GLU A 199 6.55 -2.17 -23.51
CA GLU A 199 7.49 -3.31 -23.56
C GLU A 199 7.17 -4.31 -24.69
N GLY A 200 6.10 -4.08 -25.47
CA GLY A 200 5.75 -4.95 -26.60
C GLY A 200 5.32 -6.34 -26.16
N HIS A 201 4.88 -6.49 -24.90
CA HIS A 201 4.17 -7.70 -24.49
C HIS A 201 2.80 -7.66 -25.14
N GLU A 202 2.68 -8.32 -26.30
CA GLU A 202 1.42 -8.53 -26.99
C GLU A 202 0.33 -8.88 -25.98
N ALA A 203 -0.73 -8.09 -26.01
CA ALA A 203 -2.00 -8.36 -25.38
C ALA A 203 -2.63 -9.63 -25.98
N ASN A 204 -2.02 -10.80 -25.80
CA ASN A 204 -2.56 -12.08 -26.27
C ASN A 204 -3.71 -12.60 -25.38
N THR A 205 -4.44 -11.68 -24.74
CA THR A 205 -5.86 -11.87 -24.43
C THR A 205 -6.51 -10.49 -24.28
N PRO A 206 -7.35 -10.06 -25.23
CA PRO A 206 -8.10 -8.82 -25.07
C PRO A 206 -9.09 -8.91 -23.91
N LEU A 207 -9.31 -7.76 -23.28
CA LEU A 207 -10.42 -7.48 -22.38
C LEU A 207 -11.74 -7.64 -23.16
N LEU A 208 -12.40 -8.81 -23.00
CA LEU A 208 -13.85 -9.05 -22.85
C LEU A 208 -14.11 -10.56 -22.75
#